data_AF-A0A4Q2Y1X8-F1
#
_entry.id   AF-A0A4Q2Y1X8-F1
#
_cell.length_a   1.000
_cell.length_b   1.000
_cell.length_c   1.000
_cell.angle_alpha   90.00
_cell.angle_beta   90.00
_cell.angle_gamma   90.00
#
_symmetry.space_group_name_H-M   'P 1'
#
loop_
_entity.id
_entity.type
_entity.pdbx_description
1 polymer ?
#
loop_
_entity_poly.entity_id
_entity_poly.type
_entity_poly.pdbx_seq_one_letter_code
_entity_poly.pdbx_strand_id
1 'polypeptide(L)'
;MIDGEPRDSSMGLDEMLGGQEAVATAAKDTKLRLLAMPKVGADTPQAKVEAKWREATPESLKKFSAVAATFAIHLHKDPALKDVPLGIIDTSFGGTAIEAWTPKGALPDIPQDQISQSMFNIPPGNLFNKMIAPLTALKVKGVAWYQGEANAGRPVVYTPLLKNLMVQWRKQWELPDLPFFVVQLPAFEGKWDGLDFGWLREAQERACRESSNAWSVVTYDTTKGDDLHPVEKEEIGRRIALLAAKEVYGLNVVAHGPVMKNVAVQGGKVAVTFDGPLKIYKGDKALGFSVAGEDGEYRFAEAKVDGDKVFLRADGIPKPKTVRFAWGGQPDANLVNAAGL
;
A
#
# COMPACT_ATOMS: atom_id res chain seq x y z
N MET A 1 26.94 3.66 16.74
CA MET A 1 27.35 4.68 15.77
C MET A 1 26.94 4.18 14.40
N ILE A 2 25.87 4.75 13.85
CA ILE A 2 25.44 4.51 12.47
C ILE A 2 25.85 5.78 11.74
N ASP A 3 27.08 5.80 11.25
CA ASP A 3 27.57 6.85 10.36
C ASP A 3 27.05 6.54 8.95
N GLY A 4 25.87 7.07 8.68
CA GLY A 4 25.26 7.15 7.36
C GLY A 4 24.15 8.18 7.46
N GLU A 5 24.12 9.15 6.55
CA GLU A 5 22.92 9.99 6.41
C GLU A 5 21.71 9.06 6.35
N PRO A 6 20.61 9.36 7.08
CA PRO A 6 19.45 8.50 7.08
C PRO A 6 19.02 8.28 5.63
N ARG A 7 19.17 7.03 5.14
CA ARG A 7 18.68 6.65 3.81
C ARG A 7 17.21 7.04 3.79
N ASP A 8 16.90 7.95 2.89
CA ASP A 8 15.55 8.34 2.60
C ASP A 8 14.77 7.08 2.19
N SER A 9 13.69 6.74 2.90
CA SER A 9 12.97 5.49 2.61
C SER A 9 12.26 5.54 1.25
N SER A 10 12.18 6.72 0.62
CA SER A 10 11.73 6.86 -0.76
C SER A 10 12.88 6.56 -1.72
N MET A 11 12.96 5.29 -2.14
CA MET A 11 13.83 4.86 -3.24
C MET A 11 13.60 5.74 -4.48
N GLY A 12 14.69 6.30 -5.01
CA GLY A 12 14.69 7.04 -6.27
C GLY A 12 14.37 6.13 -7.45
N LEU A 13 13.79 6.69 -8.51
CA LEU A 13 13.47 5.95 -9.72
C LEU A 13 14.71 5.27 -10.35
N ASP A 14 15.91 5.82 -10.19
CA ASP A 14 17.13 5.20 -10.74
C ASP A 14 17.69 4.05 -9.89
N GLU A 15 17.26 3.93 -8.64
CA GLU A 15 17.72 2.91 -7.68
C GLU A 15 16.89 1.62 -7.73
N MET A 16 15.68 1.67 -8.29
CA MET A 16 14.80 0.51 -8.39
C MET A 16 15.26 -0.47 -9.48
N LEU A 17 14.74 -1.70 -9.43
CA LEU A 17 14.92 -2.67 -10.50
C LEU A 17 14.35 -2.10 -11.83
N GLY A 18 15.16 -2.06 -12.88
CA GLY A 18 14.77 -1.46 -14.17
C GLY A 18 14.79 0.09 -14.20
N GLY A 19 15.35 0.75 -13.18
CA GLY A 19 15.29 2.20 -13.00
C GLY A 19 15.77 3.03 -14.19
N GLN A 20 16.86 2.63 -14.86
CA GLN A 20 17.37 3.36 -16.03
C GLN A 20 16.37 3.40 -17.20
N GLU A 21 15.69 2.28 -17.48
CA GLU A 21 14.68 2.20 -18.53
C GLU A 21 13.43 3.01 -18.15
N ALA A 22 13.03 2.95 -16.88
CA ALA A 22 11.90 3.74 -16.39
C ALA A 22 12.16 5.24 -16.49
N VAL A 23 13.36 5.71 -16.13
CA VAL A 23 13.80 7.11 -16.33
C VAL A 23 13.73 7.47 -17.81
N ALA A 24 14.29 6.64 -18.70
CA ALA A 24 14.29 6.90 -20.14
C ALA A 24 12.87 6.93 -20.74
N THR A 25 11.94 6.16 -20.17
CA THR A 25 10.53 6.11 -20.58
C THR A 25 9.78 7.36 -20.11
N ALA A 26 9.82 7.66 -18.80
CA ALA A 26 9.15 8.83 -18.24
C ALA A 26 9.69 10.15 -18.80
N ALA A 27 10.99 10.22 -19.13
CA ALA A 27 11.59 11.42 -19.69
C ALA A 27 11.06 11.81 -21.08
N LYS A 28 10.37 10.89 -21.78
CA LYS A 28 9.72 11.17 -23.07
C LYS A 28 8.30 11.73 -22.89
N ASP A 29 7.76 11.68 -21.68
CA ASP A 29 6.41 12.10 -21.38
C ASP A 29 6.33 13.61 -21.13
N THR A 30 6.01 14.35 -22.20
CA THR A 30 5.85 15.82 -22.12
C THR A 30 4.63 16.27 -21.31
N LYS A 31 3.71 15.36 -20.96
CA LYS A 31 2.50 15.62 -20.17
C LYS A 31 2.71 15.43 -18.68
N LEU A 32 3.81 14.80 -18.27
CA LEU A 32 4.14 14.56 -16.87
C LEU A 32 4.79 15.80 -16.22
N ARG A 33 4.32 16.14 -15.02
CA ARG A 33 4.91 17.18 -14.15
C ARG A 33 5.13 16.62 -12.75
N LEU A 34 6.27 16.97 -12.17
CA LEU A 34 6.76 16.45 -10.90
C LEU A 34 6.81 17.57 -9.86
N LEU A 35 6.28 17.33 -8.66
CA LEU A 35 6.44 18.22 -7.52
C LEU A 35 6.94 17.42 -6.33
N ALA A 36 8.18 17.65 -5.89
CA ALA A 36 8.69 17.08 -4.66
C ALA A 36 8.57 18.10 -3.53
N MET A 37 7.97 17.69 -2.41
CA MET A 37 7.82 18.53 -1.24
C MET A 37 9.08 18.48 -0.36
N PRO A 38 9.50 19.61 0.23
CA PRO A 38 10.60 19.59 1.19
C PRO A 38 10.21 18.75 2.42
N LYS A 39 11.13 17.89 2.86
CA LYS A 39 10.95 16.97 3.99
C LYS A 39 11.14 17.70 5.32
N VAL A 40 10.19 18.57 5.63
CA VAL A 40 10.21 19.44 6.81
C VAL A 40 8.82 19.49 7.41
N GLY A 41 8.74 19.53 8.73
CA GLY A 41 7.48 19.66 9.46
C GLY A 41 7.28 21.06 10.09
N ALA A 42 6.09 21.32 10.62
CA ALA A 42 5.76 22.57 11.30
C ALA A 42 4.67 22.39 12.38
N ASP A 43 4.69 23.21 13.42
CA ASP A 43 3.75 23.09 14.54
C ASP A 43 2.33 23.58 14.21
N THR A 44 2.18 24.38 13.16
CA THR A 44 0.92 24.94 12.67
C THR A 44 0.77 24.76 11.17
N PRO A 45 -0.47 24.57 10.65
CA PRO A 45 -0.71 24.45 9.21
C PRO A 45 -0.14 25.63 8.43
N GLN A 46 0.59 25.34 7.36
CA GLN A 46 1.18 26.35 6.50
C GLN A 46 0.30 26.55 5.27
N ALA A 47 0.10 27.81 4.87
CA ALA A 47 -0.65 28.13 3.65
C ALA A 47 0.18 27.99 2.37
N LYS A 48 1.52 28.00 2.49
CA LYS A 48 2.46 27.95 1.38
C LYS A 48 3.67 27.10 1.72
N VAL A 49 4.26 26.55 0.66
CA VAL A 49 5.51 25.81 0.71
C VAL A 49 6.37 26.23 -0.48
N GLU A 50 7.68 26.30 -0.27
CA GLU A 50 8.63 26.53 -1.35
C GLU A 50 8.91 25.20 -2.05
N ALA A 51 8.07 24.88 -3.03
CA ALA A 51 8.25 23.75 -3.93
C ALA A 51 7.94 24.21 -5.37
N LYS A 52 8.61 23.60 -6.36
CA LYS A 52 8.47 23.97 -7.77
C LYS A 52 8.12 22.75 -8.60
N TRP A 53 7.09 22.90 -9.44
CA TRP A 53 6.80 21.93 -10.49
C TRP A 53 7.96 21.85 -11.47
N ARG A 54 8.33 20.64 -11.87
CA ARG A 54 9.39 20.35 -12.83
C ARG A 54 8.85 19.49 -13.96
N GLU A 55 9.43 19.62 -15.13
CA GLU A 55 9.21 18.68 -16.23
C GLU A 55 9.88 17.35 -15.91
N ALA A 56 9.34 16.26 -16.48
CA ALA A 56 9.95 14.94 -16.37
C ALA A 56 11.17 14.86 -17.29
N THR A 57 12.33 15.28 -16.79
CA THR A 57 13.64 15.06 -17.43
C THR A 57 14.41 13.95 -16.72
N PRO A 58 15.42 13.32 -17.35
CA PRO A 58 16.24 12.32 -16.69
C PRO A 58 16.78 12.79 -15.33
N GLU A 59 17.20 14.05 -15.22
CA GLU A 59 17.75 14.64 -13.99
C GLU A 59 16.69 14.78 -12.90
N SER A 60 15.49 15.23 -13.26
CA SER A 60 14.38 15.39 -12.30
C SER A 60 13.81 14.06 -11.81
N LEU A 61 13.91 13.00 -12.63
CA LEU A 61 13.29 11.70 -12.39
C LEU A 61 14.15 10.79 -11.50
N LYS A 62 15.49 10.83 -11.64
CA LYS A 62 16.42 9.95 -10.91
C LYS A 62 16.08 9.83 -9.43
N LYS A 63 16.00 10.97 -8.73
CA LYS A 63 15.73 11.02 -7.28
C LYS A 63 14.26 11.23 -6.93
N PHE A 64 13.37 11.20 -7.92
CA PHE A 64 11.93 11.29 -7.65
C PHE A 64 11.42 9.92 -7.18
N SER A 65 10.37 9.91 -6.37
CA SER A 65 9.76 8.66 -5.89
C SER A 65 9.52 7.66 -7.02
N ALA A 66 10.19 6.50 -6.90
CA ALA A 66 10.09 5.42 -7.88
C ALA A 66 8.64 4.98 -8.08
N VAL A 67 7.88 4.79 -6.99
CA VAL A 67 6.47 4.36 -7.03
C VAL A 67 5.60 5.41 -7.74
N ALA A 68 5.81 6.70 -7.45
CA ALA A 68 5.01 7.76 -8.05
C ALA A 68 5.30 7.90 -9.55
N ALA A 69 6.57 7.82 -9.95
CA ALA A 69 6.95 7.89 -11.35
C ALA A 69 6.51 6.64 -12.13
N THR A 70 6.62 5.43 -11.57
CA THR A 70 6.14 4.20 -12.23
C THR A 70 4.62 4.20 -12.36
N PHE A 71 3.90 4.67 -11.34
CA PHE A 71 2.46 4.93 -11.45
C PHE A 71 2.14 5.81 -12.68
N ALA A 72 2.83 6.95 -12.83
CA ALA A 72 2.60 7.85 -13.95
C ALA A 72 2.92 7.19 -15.30
N ILE A 73 4.05 6.49 -15.41
CA ILE A 73 4.44 5.72 -16.60
C ILE A 73 3.34 4.73 -16.98
N HIS A 74 2.86 3.95 -16.02
CA HIS A 74 1.85 2.92 -16.30
C HIS A 74 0.48 3.49 -16.61
N LEU A 75 0.09 4.60 -15.97
CA LEU A 75 -1.20 5.24 -16.25
C LEU A 75 -1.22 5.84 -17.67
N HIS A 76 -0.12 6.47 -18.11
CA HIS A 76 0.00 7.05 -19.44
C HIS A 76 0.30 6.03 -20.56
N LYS A 77 0.51 4.75 -20.24
CA LYS A 77 0.49 3.67 -21.25
C LYS A 77 -0.92 3.50 -21.85
N ASP A 78 -1.98 3.87 -21.13
CA ASP A 78 -3.34 3.78 -21.65
C ASP A 78 -3.60 4.85 -22.73
N PRO A 79 -4.07 4.47 -23.94
CA PRO A 79 -4.36 5.42 -25.01
C PRO A 79 -5.37 6.52 -24.64
N ALA A 80 -6.27 6.26 -23.69
CA ALA A 80 -7.25 7.25 -23.24
C ALA A 80 -6.64 8.31 -22.31
N LEU A 81 -5.48 8.03 -21.71
CA LEU A 81 -4.85 8.90 -20.70
C LEU A 81 -3.50 9.49 -21.15
N LYS A 82 -2.83 8.91 -22.15
CA LYS A 82 -1.48 9.32 -22.61
C LYS A 82 -1.31 10.81 -22.93
N ASP A 83 -2.38 11.50 -23.31
CA ASP A 83 -2.37 12.92 -23.71
C ASP A 83 -2.89 13.86 -22.60
N VAL A 84 -3.38 13.30 -21.49
CA VAL A 84 -3.88 14.06 -20.34
C VAL A 84 -2.69 14.56 -19.52
N PRO A 85 -2.58 15.86 -19.20
CA PRO A 85 -1.55 16.35 -18.29
C PRO A 85 -1.67 15.71 -16.90
N LEU A 86 -0.58 15.13 -16.41
CA LEU A 86 -0.51 14.48 -15.11
C LEU A 86 0.52 15.16 -14.22
N GLY A 87 0.05 15.67 -13.08
CA GLY A 87 0.92 16.16 -12.01
C GLY A 87 1.01 15.11 -10.91
N ILE A 88 2.22 14.66 -10.57
CA ILE A 88 2.47 13.80 -9.41
C ILE A 88 3.22 14.58 -8.33
N ILE A 89 2.71 14.48 -7.09
CA ILE A 89 3.25 15.19 -5.93
C ILE A 89 3.84 14.16 -4.97
N ASP A 90 5.14 14.24 -4.73
CA ASP A 90 5.84 13.41 -3.76
C ASP A 90 5.92 14.15 -2.42
N THR A 91 5.25 13.59 -1.42
CA THR A 91 5.27 14.06 -0.03
C THR A 91 5.86 13.01 0.91
N SER A 92 6.65 12.06 0.41
CA SER A 92 7.20 10.98 1.23
C SER A 92 8.24 11.49 2.25
N PHE A 93 8.28 10.88 3.43
CA PHE A 93 9.33 11.10 4.43
C PHE A 93 9.53 9.81 5.23
N GLY A 94 10.72 9.21 5.09
CA GLY A 94 11.04 7.95 5.75
C GLY A 94 11.08 7.98 7.27
N GLY A 95 10.71 6.84 7.85
CA GLY A 95 10.68 6.60 9.28
C GLY A 95 9.53 7.27 10.02
N THR A 96 8.57 7.85 9.31
CA THR A 96 7.47 8.61 9.91
C THR A 96 6.27 7.72 10.23
N ALA A 97 5.61 8.01 11.34
CA ALA A 97 4.38 7.34 11.78
C ALA A 97 3.13 8.10 11.28
N ILE A 98 2.01 7.40 11.10
CA ILE A 98 0.77 7.96 10.53
C ILE A 98 0.22 9.17 11.30
N GLU A 99 0.54 9.25 12.59
CA GLU A 99 0.15 10.32 13.49
C GLU A 99 0.71 11.68 13.06
N ALA A 100 1.94 11.72 12.51
CA ALA A 100 2.55 12.95 11.99
C ALA A 100 1.82 13.52 10.76
N TRP A 101 1.07 12.65 10.05
CA TRP A 101 0.34 12.95 8.81
C TRP A 101 -1.15 13.22 9.02
N THR A 102 -1.66 12.99 10.22
CA THR A 102 -3.05 13.32 10.59
C THR A 102 -3.10 14.73 11.18
N PRO A 103 -4.06 15.59 10.81
CA PRO A 103 -4.13 16.95 11.35
C PRO A 103 -4.02 16.98 12.88
N LYS A 104 -3.29 17.99 13.39
CA LYS A 104 -3.05 18.13 14.83
C LYS A 104 -4.38 18.20 15.60
N GLY A 105 -4.52 17.38 16.65
CA GLY A 105 -5.74 17.30 17.46
C GLY A 105 -6.88 16.51 16.81
N ALA A 106 -6.65 15.86 15.67
CA ALA A 106 -7.66 15.08 14.96
C ALA A 106 -7.38 13.56 14.98
N LEU A 107 -6.49 13.07 15.85
CA LEU A 107 -6.32 11.62 16.04
C LEU A 107 -7.63 11.01 16.58
N PRO A 108 -7.96 9.76 16.22
CA PRO A 108 -9.06 9.04 16.87
C PRO A 108 -8.75 8.78 18.35
N ASP A 109 -9.78 8.46 19.12
CA ASP A 109 -9.61 8.05 20.52
C ASP A 109 -8.88 6.71 20.59
N ILE A 110 -7.58 6.76 20.92
CA ILE A 110 -6.71 5.61 21.11
C ILE A 110 -5.89 5.80 22.40
N PRO A 111 -5.46 4.71 23.05
CA PRO A 111 -4.63 4.81 24.24
C PRO A 111 -3.33 5.58 23.96
N GLN A 112 -2.92 6.45 24.88
CA GLN A 112 -1.75 7.33 24.69
C GLN A 112 -0.44 6.56 24.48
N ASP A 113 -0.30 5.39 25.10
CA ASP A 113 0.83 4.48 24.93
C ASP A 113 0.85 3.76 23.57
N GLN A 114 -0.24 3.87 22.80
CA GLN A 114 -0.36 3.30 21.46
C GLN A 114 -0.08 4.32 20.35
N ILE A 115 0.16 5.60 20.69
CA ILE A 115 0.61 6.62 19.74
C ILE A 115 2.06 6.32 19.37
N SER A 116 2.31 6.00 18.10
CA SER A 116 3.65 5.75 17.61
C SER A 116 4.45 7.04 17.53
N GLN A 117 5.71 6.98 17.95
CA GLN A 117 6.67 8.05 17.72
C GLN A 117 7.39 7.76 16.40
N SER A 118 7.32 8.71 15.47
CA SER A 118 8.16 8.67 14.27
C SER A 118 9.63 8.54 14.65
N MET A 119 10.47 8.00 13.76
CA MET A 119 11.89 8.34 13.80
C MET A 119 12.02 9.87 13.88
N PHE A 120 13.00 10.34 14.66
CA PHE A 120 13.25 11.76 14.90
C PHE A 120 12.20 12.48 15.80
N ASN A 121 11.35 11.74 16.53
CA ASN A 121 10.39 12.29 17.49
C ASN A 121 9.43 13.34 16.87
N ILE A 122 9.07 13.16 15.60
CA ILE A 122 8.17 14.08 14.90
C ILE A 122 6.77 13.99 15.53
N PRO A 123 6.23 15.11 16.06
CA PRO A 123 4.97 15.08 16.79
C PRO A 123 3.75 14.92 15.87
N PRO A 124 2.61 14.45 16.39
CA PRO A 124 1.38 14.34 15.62
C PRO A 124 0.98 15.63 14.89
N GLY A 125 0.58 15.49 13.63
CA GLY A 125 0.20 16.57 12.71
C GLY A 125 1.31 17.48 12.21
N ASN A 126 2.56 17.29 12.63
CA ASN A 126 3.66 18.17 12.27
C ASN A 126 4.01 18.11 10.77
N LEU A 127 3.98 16.92 10.16
CA LEU A 127 4.20 16.76 8.72
C LEU A 127 2.96 17.14 7.92
N PHE A 128 1.76 16.81 8.41
CA PHE A 128 0.52 17.30 7.81
C PHE A 128 0.58 18.82 7.61
N ASN A 129 0.93 19.55 8.68
CA ASN A 129 0.95 21.00 8.69
C ASN A 129 1.84 21.63 7.62
N LYS A 130 3.01 21.04 7.34
CA LYS A 130 3.99 21.62 6.41
C LYS A 130 3.99 21.00 5.02
N MET A 131 3.73 19.71 4.93
CA MET A 131 3.84 18.94 3.68
C MET A 131 2.50 18.68 2.99
N ILE A 132 1.38 18.72 3.72
CA ILE A 132 0.06 18.35 3.21
C ILE A 132 -0.88 19.56 3.17
N ALA A 133 -0.99 20.32 4.27
CA ALA A 133 -1.88 21.46 4.38
C ALA A 133 -1.72 22.52 3.26
N PRO A 134 -0.51 22.88 2.79
CA PRO A 134 -0.38 23.79 1.65
C PRO A 134 -0.96 23.25 0.34
N LEU A 135 -1.04 21.92 0.19
CA LEU A 135 -1.51 21.25 -1.02
C LEU A 135 -3.04 21.16 -1.08
N THR A 136 -3.75 21.44 0.01
CA THR A 136 -5.23 21.41 0.04
C THR A 136 -5.86 22.50 -0.83
N ALA A 137 -5.08 23.52 -1.21
CA ALA A 137 -5.45 24.52 -2.21
C ALA A 137 -5.45 23.97 -3.66
N LEU A 138 -4.85 22.80 -3.90
CA LEU A 138 -4.85 22.13 -5.20
C LEU A 138 -5.94 21.06 -5.23
N LYS A 139 -6.66 20.97 -6.35
CA LYS A 139 -7.54 19.82 -6.60
C LYS A 139 -6.68 18.61 -6.95
N VAL A 140 -6.81 17.54 -6.16
CA VAL A 140 -6.15 16.26 -6.40
C VAL A 140 -7.17 15.22 -6.89
N LYS A 141 -6.70 14.21 -7.62
CA LYS A 141 -7.55 13.11 -8.15
C LYS A 141 -7.48 11.83 -7.34
N GLY A 142 -6.53 11.73 -6.41
CA GLY A 142 -6.37 10.58 -5.53
C GLY A 142 -5.07 10.69 -4.73
N VAL A 143 -4.92 9.79 -3.76
CA VAL A 143 -3.76 9.69 -2.87
C VAL A 143 -3.23 8.27 -2.92
N ALA A 144 -1.95 8.09 -3.23
CA ALA A 144 -1.25 6.83 -2.97
C ALA A 144 -0.62 6.91 -1.58
N TRP A 145 -1.12 6.12 -0.64
CA TRP A 145 -0.64 6.09 0.74
C TRP A 145 0.23 4.85 0.95
N TYR A 146 1.55 5.03 1.02
CA TYR A 146 2.50 3.95 1.29
C TYR A 146 3.27 4.25 2.56
N GLN A 147 2.75 3.75 3.67
CA GLN A 147 3.32 3.90 5.00
C GLN A 147 2.78 2.79 5.90
N GLY A 148 3.55 2.42 6.91
CA GLY A 148 3.06 1.62 8.03
C GLY A 148 4.17 1.09 8.92
N GLU A 149 5.40 1.07 8.43
CA GLU A 149 6.57 0.45 9.07
C GLU A 149 6.80 0.98 10.48
N ALA A 150 6.72 2.30 10.67
CA ALA A 150 6.86 2.93 11.98
C ALA A 150 5.70 2.64 12.95
N ASN A 151 4.57 2.10 12.46
CA ASN A 151 3.41 1.69 13.24
C ASN A 151 3.27 0.16 13.33
N ALA A 152 4.19 -0.63 12.75
CA ALA A 152 4.05 -2.08 12.60
C ALA A 152 3.93 -2.84 13.95
N GLY A 153 4.48 -2.27 15.04
CA GLY A 153 4.32 -2.82 16.40
C GLY A 153 2.98 -2.50 17.07
N ARG A 154 2.10 -1.73 16.41
CA ARG A 154 0.80 -1.27 16.95
C ARG A 154 -0.35 -1.49 15.95
N PRO A 155 -0.50 -2.67 15.34
CA PRO A 155 -1.42 -2.88 14.21
C PRO A 155 -2.89 -2.72 14.58
N VAL A 156 -3.26 -3.00 15.84
CA VAL A 156 -4.66 -2.90 16.32
C VAL A 156 -5.20 -1.48 16.19
N VAL A 157 -4.39 -0.46 16.52
CA VAL A 157 -4.80 0.96 16.41
C VAL A 157 -4.57 1.52 15.01
N TYR A 158 -3.87 0.81 14.13
CA TYR A 158 -3.58 1.30 12.78
C TYR A 158 -4.85 1.41 11.91
N THR A 159 -5.78 0.47 12.00
CA THR A 159 -7.06 0.55 11.28
C THR A 159 -7.83 1.84 11.59
N PRO A 160 -8.16 2.18 12.87
CA PRO A 160 -8.84 3.44 13.16
C PRO A 160 -8.00 4.68 12.81
N LEU A 161 -6.66 4.63 12.96
CA LEU A 161 -5.78 5.73 12.54
C LEU A 161 -5.88 6.00 11.03
N LEU A 162 -5.74 4.97 10.20
CA LEU A 162 -5.77 5.10 8.75
C LEU A 162 -7.15 5.53 8.23
N LYS A 163 -8.24 4.95 8.77
CA LYS A 163 -9.61 5.39 8.46
C LYS A 163 -9.79 6.87 8.78
N ASN A 164 -9.34 7.29 9.96
CA ASN A 164 -9.45 8.68 10.36
C ASN A 164 -8.57 9.60 9.50
N LEU A 165 -7.34 9.21 9.15
CA LEU A 165 -6.49 9.98 8.23
C LEU A 165 -7.21 10.25 6.91
N MET A 166 -7.80 9.22 6.29
CA MET A 166 -8.55 9.36 5.05
C MET A 166 -9.74 10.33 5.20
N VAL A 167 -10.52 10.20 6.28
CA VAL A 167 -11.63 11.12 6.59
C VAL A 167 -11.15 12.55 6.78
N GLN A 168 -10.08 12.76 7.53
CA GLN A 168 -9.54 14.09 7.78
C GLN A 168 -9.02 14.71 6.49
N TRP A 169 -8.27 13.97 5.67
CA TRP A 169 -7.78 14.49 4.39
C TRP A 169 -8.93 14.82 3.44
N ARG A 170 -9.95 13.95 3.31
CA ARG A 170 -11.18 14.25 2.56
C ARG A 170 -11.83 15.56 2.99
N LYS A 171 -11.89 15.82 4.29
CA LYS A 171 -12.41 17.07 4.86
C LYS A 171 -11.53 18.27 4.50
N GLN A 172 -10.21 18.14 4.61
CA GLN A 172 -9.26 19.24 4.34
C GLN A 172 -9.26 19.67 2.87
N TRP A 173 -9.49 18.72 1.96
CA TRP A 173 -9.64 18.98 0.52
C TRP A 173 -11.07 19.33 0.09
N GLU A 174 -12.06 19.22 0.99
CA GLU A 174 -13.48 19.33 0.65
C GLU A 174 -13.90 18.33 -0.47
N LEU A 175 -13.30 17.13 -0.44
CA LEU A 175 -13.54 16.05 -1.39
C LEU A 175 -13.95 14.79 -0.63
N PRO A 176 -15.25 14.58 -0.32
CA PRO A 176 -15.71 13.45 0.50
C PRO A 176 -15.40 12.09 -0.13
N ASP A 177 -15.28 12.04 -1.45
CA ASP A 177 -15.04 10.84 -2.23
C ASP A 177 -13.58 10.71 -2.70
N LEU A 178 -12.64 11.49 -2.15
CA LEU A 178 -11.22 11.45 -2.54
C LEU A 178 -10.69 10.01 -2.53
N PRO A 179 -10.23 9.48 -3.69
CA PRO A 179 -9.66 8.14 -3.80
C PRO A 179 -8.39 7.94 -2.97
N PHE A 180 -8.29 6.80 -2.29
CA PHE A 180 -7.07 6.34 -1.63
C PHE A 180 -6.62 4.98 -2.18
N PHE A 181 -5.35 4.89 -2.56
CA PHE A 181 -4.67 3.65 -2.90
C PHE A 181 -3.66 3.35 -1.79
N VAL A 182 -4.05 2.49 -0.85
CA VAL A 182 -3.25 2.14 0.33
C VAL A 182 -2.32 1.01 -0.05
N VAL A 183 -1.02 1.28 -0.07
CA VAL A 183 0.00 0.28 -0.36
C VAL A 183 0.30 -0.51 0.90
N GLN A 184 0.11 -1.83 0.81
CA GLN A 184 0.45 -2.74 1.88
C GLN A 184 1.95 -2.71 2.19
N LEU A 185 2.32 -3.05 3.42
CA LEU A 185 3.72 -3.32 3.72
C LEU A 185 4.24 -4.51 2.91
N PRO A 186 5.52 -4.47 2.45
CA PRO A 186 6.08 -5.51 1.61
C PRO A 186 6.39 -6.80 2.38
N ALA A 187 6.90 -7.81 1.69
CA ALA A 187 7.52 -8.96 2.35
C ALA A 187 8.71 -8.50 3.22
N PHE A 188 8.74 -8.91 4.49
CA PHE A 188 9.80 -8.54 5.41
C PHE A 188 9.95 -9.54 6.56
N GLU A 189 11.19 -9.93 6.89
CA GLU A 189 11.45 -10.94 7.94
C GLU A 189 11.27 -10.37 9.36
N GLY A 190 11.68 -9.12 9.55
CA GLY A 190 11.80 -8.57 10.89
C GLY A 190 10.46 -8.27 11.56
N LYS A 191 10.55 -8.01 12.86
CA LYS A 191 9.40 -7.85 13.75
C LYS A 191 9.52 -6.55 14.53
N TRP A 192 8.40 -5.87 14.72
CA TRP A 192 8.29 -4.70 15.61
C TRP A 192 7.42 -5.07 16.79
N ASP A 193 7.95 -4.89 18.00
CA ASP A 193 7.31 -5.30 19.25
C ASP A 193 6.79 -6.74 19.21
N GLY A 194 7.58 -7.64 18.59
CA GLY A 194 7.27 -9.06 18.44
C GLY A 194 6.29 -9.40 17.33
N LEU A 195 5.74 -8.41 16.61
CA LEU A 195 4.76 -8.60 15.54
C LEU A 195 5.41 -8.48 14.16
N ASP A 196 5.03 -9.36 13.24
CA ASP A 196 5.41 -9.28 11.83
C ASP A 196 4.44 -8.41 11.00
N PHE A 197 4.82 -8.10 9.76
CA PHE A 197 4.04 -7.24 8.86
C PHE A 197 2.69 -7.83 8.43
N GLY A 198 2.44 -9.13 8.63
CA GLY A 198 1.13 -9.73 8.36
C GLY A 198 0.01 -9.06 9.15
N TRP A 199 0.28 -8.67 10.41
CA TRP A 199 -0.70 -7.96 11.24
C TRP A 199 -1.02 -6.57 10.73
N LEU A 200 -0.01 -5.83 10.25
CA LEU A 200 -0.24 -4.49 9.74
C LEU A 200 -0.91 -4.51 8.36
N ARG A 201 -0.56 -5.48 7.50
CA ARG A 201 -1.24 -5.69 6.23
C ARG A 201 -2.74 -5.96 6.41
N GLU A 202 -3.11 -6.78 7.40
CA GLU A 202 -4.52 -6.98 7.76
C GLU A 202 -5.17 -5.68 8.23
N ALA A 203 -4.46 -4.86 9.02
CA ALA A 203 -4.98 -3.58 9.48
C ALA A 203 -5.20 -2.57 8.33
N GLN A 204 -4.28 -2.55 7.34
CA GLN A 204 -4.38 -1.76 6.10
C GLN A 204 -5.55 -2.22 5.22
N GLU A 205 -5.67 -3.53 5.00
CA GLU A 205 -6.77 -4.13 4.24
C GLU A 205 -8.13 -3.82 4.88
N ARG A 206 -8.22 -4.01 6.20
CA ARG A 206 -9.44 -3.72 6.96
C ARG A 206 -9.82 -2.24 6.87
N ALA A 207 -8.85 -1.32 6.93
CA ALA A 207 -9.12 0.10 6.78
C ALA A 207 -9.69 0.44 5.39
N CYS A 208 -9.18 -0.19 4.33
CA CYS A 208 -9.72 -0.03 2.97
C CYS A 208 -11.14 -0.58 2.87
N ARG A 209 -11.36 -1.83 3.31
CA ARG A 209 -12.68 -2.49 3.25
C ARG A 209 -13.77 -1.75 4.03
N GLU A 210 -13.39 -1.08 5.12
CA GLU A 210 -14.31 -0.31 5.96
C GLU A 210 -14.43 1.16 5.56
N SER A 211 -13.85 1.58 4.43
CA SER A 211 -13.89 2.95 3.93
C SER A 211 -14.38 2.99 2.49
N SER A 212 -15.20 3.98 2.14
CA SER A 212 -15.53 4.24 0.74
C SER A 212 -14.30 4.71 -0.03
N ASN A 213 -14.24 4.44 -1.33
CA ASN A 213 -13.19 4.88 -2.27
C ASN A 213 -11.76 4.71 -1.74
N ALA A 214 -11.50 3.55 -1.12
CA ALA A 214 -10.19 3.16 -0.63
C ALA A 214 -9.89 1.73 -1.10
N TRP A 215 -8.73 1.53 -1.71
CA TRP A 215 -8.33 0.24 -2.26
C TRP A 215 -6.93 -0.12 -1.84
N SER A 216 -6.74 -1.40 -1.55
CA SER A 216 -5.49 -1.99 -1.09
C SER A 216 -4.62 -2.38 -2.29
N VAL A 217 -3.36 -1.99 -2.26
CA VAL A 217 -2.34 -2.41 -3.23
C VAL A 217 -1.47 -3.45 -2.55
N VAL A 218 -1.64 -4.70 -2.97
CA VAL A 218 -0.89 -5.85 -2.44
C VAL A 218 0.58 -5.74 -2.80
N THR A 219 1.48 -6.11 -1.88
CA THR A 219 2.95 -6.03 -2.06
C THR A 219 3.71 -7.15 -1.35
N TYR A 220 3.03 -8.16 -0.77
CA TYR A 220 3.69 -9.22 -0.03
C TYR A 220 4.53 -10.18 -0.90
N ASP A 221 4.40 -10.05 -2.22
CA ASP A 221 5.09 -10.84 -3.24
C ASP A 221 6.39 -10.19 -3.73
N THR A 222 6.81 -9.08 -3.11
CA THR A 222 8.14 -8.49 -3.33
C THR A 222 9.26 -9.42 -2.83
N THR A 223 10.51 -9.11 -3.18
CA THR A 223 11.67 -9.86 -2.69
C THR A 223 11.61 -10.06 -1.17
N LYS A 224 11.80 -11.32 -0.76
CA LYS A 224 11.88 -11.72 0.64
C LYS A 224 13.27 -11.39 1.19
N GLY A 225 13.33 -10.79 2.37
CA GLY A 225 14.57 -10.54 3.10
C GLY A 225 14.37 -9.66 4.33
N ASP A 226 15.48 -9.11 4.80
CA ASP A 226 15.62 -8.19 5.93
C ASP A 226 15.79 -6.72 5.47
N ASP A 227 15.67 -6.45 4.16
CA ASP A 227 15.47 -5.10 3.64
C ASP A 227 13.99 -4.84 3.42
N LEU A 228 13.45 -3.86 4.15
CA LEU A 228 12.04 -3.47 4.04
C LEU A 228 11.75 -2.59 2.81
N HIS A 229 12.78 -2.21 2.03
CA HIS A 229 12.65 -1.35 0.86
C HIS A 229 12.72 -2.19 -0.43
N PRO A 230 11.59 -2.73 -0.94
CA PRO A 230 11.62 -3.56 -2.14
C PRO A 230 12.07 -2.73 -3.36
N VAL A 231 12.88 -3.34 -4.21
CA VAL A 231 13.35 -2.75 -5.48
C VAL A 231 12.31 -2.85 -6.60
N GLU A 232 11.27 -3.66 -6.42
CA GLU A 232 10.18 -3.90 -7.37
C GLU A 232 9.13 -2.77 -7.38
N LYS A 233 9.58 -1.51 -7.35
CA LYS A 233 8.69 -0.33 -7.30
C LYS A 233 7.84 -0.16 -8.57
N GLU A 234 8.26 -0.75 -9.69
CA GLU A 234 7.47 -0.77 -10.93
C GLU A 234 6.14 -1.48 -10.74
N GLU A 235 6.14 -2.68 -10.15
CA GLU A 235 4.92 -3.47 -9.96
C GLU A 235 3.95 -2.79 -9.00
N ILE A 236 4.48 -2.14 -7.93
CA ILE A 236 3.67 -1.34 -7.00
C ILE A 236 2.99 -0.18 -7.74
N GLY A 237 3.75 0.60 -8.52
CA GLY A 237 3.21 1.70 -9.31
C GLY A 237 2.21 1.23 -10.37
N ARG A 238 2.47 0.10 -11.02
CA ARG A 238 1.55 -0.53 -11.99
C ARG A 238 0.23 -0.90 -11.35
N ARG A 239 0.23 -1.52 -10.16
CA ARG A 239 -1.01 -1.88 -9.42
C ARG A 239 -1.80 -0.63 -9.03
N ILE A 240 -1.14 0.43 -8.57
CA ILE A 240 -1.80 1.73 -8.31
C ILE A 240 -2.42 2.28 -9.61
N ALA A 241 -1.69 2.23 -10.73
CA ALA A 241 -2.16 2.75 -12.01
C ALA A 241 -3.39 1.98 -12.54
N LEU A 242 -3.42 0.66 -12.37
CA LEU A 242 -4.60 -0.15 -12.72
C LEU A 242 -5.82 0.21 -11.87
N LEU A 243 -5.64 0.36 -10.55
CA LEU A 243 -6.71 0.78 -9.65
C LEU A 243 -7.22 2.17 -10.02
N ALA A 244 -6.34 3.13 -10.29
CA ALA A 244 -6.74 4.45 -10.72
C ALA A 244 -7.47 4.43 -12.07
N ALA A 245 -6.94 3.71 -13.06
CA ALA A 245 -7.56 3.54 -14.37
C ALA A 245 -9.00 3.02 -14.24
N LYS A 246 -9.23 1.98 -13.42
CA LYS A 246 -10.54 1.38 -13.20
C LYS A 246 -11.47 2.27 -12.36
N GLU A 247 -11.04 2.63 -11.16
CA GLU A 247 -11.91 3.18 -10.11
C GLU A 247 -12.06 4.70 -10.21
N VAL A 248 -11.10 5.40 -10.82
CA VAL A 248 -11.13 6.86 -10.94
C VAL A 248 -11.42 7.30 -12.37
N TYR A 249 -10.85 6.63 -13.36
CA TYR A 249 -11.04 6.97 -14.78
C TYR A 249 -12.09 6.12 -15.50
N GLY A 250 -12.67 5.10 -14.83
CA GLY A 250 -13.75 4.27 -15.38
C GLY A 250 -13.33 3.39 -16.56
N LEU A 251 -12.02 3.12 -16.70
CA LEU A 251 -11.49 2.31 -17.79
C LEU A 251 -11.77 0.82 -17.56
N ASN A 252 -12.03 0.11 -18.65
CA ASN A 252 -12.30 -1.32 -18.61
C ASN A 252 -11.00 -2.13 -18.52
N VAL A 253 -10.39 -2.13 -17.33
CA VAL A 253 -9.18 -2.89 -17.01
C VAL A 253 -9.41 -3.81 -15.81
N VAL A 254 -8.63 -4.89 -15.73
CA VAL A 254 -8.54 -5.74 -14.53
C VAL A 254 -7.55 -5.07 -13.57
N ALA A 255 -8.03 -4.70 -12.39
CA ALA A 255 -7.24 -3.94 -11.41
C ALA A 255 -7.19 -4.56 -10.01
N HIS A 256 -8.13 -5.45 -9.70
CA HIS A 256 -8.20 -6.15 -8.42
C HIS A 256 -7.68 -7.57 -8.58
N GLY A 257 -6.95 -8.05 -7.56
CA GLY A 257 -6.71 -9.48 -7.39
C GLY A 257 -7.99 -10.23 -6.97
N PRO A 258 -7.93 -11.56 -6.76
CA PRO A 258 -9.07 -12.34 -6.34
C PRO A 258 -9.68 -11.84 -5.03
N VAL A 259 -10.98 -11.60 -5.02
CA VAL A 259 -11.72 -11.19 -3.81
C VAL A 259 -12.58 -12.35 -3.32
N MET A 260 -12.40 -12.72 -2.05
CA MET A 260 -13.24 -13.73 -1.41
C MET A 260 -14.70 -13.27 -1.37
N LYS A 261 -15.61 -14.12 -1.87
CA LYS A 261 -17.06 -13.89 -1.87
C LYS A 261 -17.79 -14.73 -0.83
N ASN A 262 -17.35 -15.97 -0.61
CA ASN A 262 -18.04 -16.88 0.30
C ASN A 262 -17.08 -17.90 0.91
N VAL A 263 -17.44 -18.41 2.08
CA VAL A 263 -16.76 -19.52 2.75
C VAL A 263 -17.81 -20.52 3.22
N ALA A 264 -17.65 -21.79 2.83
CA ALA A 264 -18.49 -22.89 3.29
C ALA A 264 -17.64 -23.92 4.03
N VAL A 265 -18.18 -24.49 5.12
CA VAL A 265 -17.52 -25.54 5.90
C VAL A 265 -18.38 -26.80 5.89
N GLN A 266 -17.83 -27.94 5.47
CA GLN A 266 -18.53 -29.22 5.45
C GLN A 266 -17.56 -30.37 5.75
N GLY A 267 -17.88 -31.18 6.75
CA GLY A 267 -17.10 -32.39 7.08
C GLY A 267 -15.62 -32.12 7.34
N GLY A 268 -15.29 -31.02 8.04
CA GLY A 268 -13.91 -30.62 8.32
C GLY A 268 -13.14 -29.99 7.15
N LYS A 269 -13.78 -29.83 5.99
CA LYS A 269 -13.21 -29.14 4.82
C LYS A 269 -13.77 -27.74 4.69
N VAL A 270 -12.97 -26.82 4.17
CA VAL A 270 -13.39 -25.45 3.86
C VAL A 270 -13.39 -25.24 2.35
N ALA A 271 -14.43 -24.64 1.80
CA ALA A 271 -14.48 -24.19 0.43
C ALA A 271 -14.55 -22.66 0.41
N VAL A 272 -13.52 -22.01 -0.11
CA VAL A 272 -13.45 -20.56 -0.28
C VAL A 272 -13.79 -20.26 -1.74
N THR A 273 -14.81 -19.44 -1.99
CA THR A 273 -15.23 -18.99 -3.33
C THR A 273 -14.77 -17.56 -3.55
N PHE A 274 -14.16 -17.31 -4.70
CA PHE A 274 -13.67 -16.00 -5.13
C PHE A 274 -14.58 -15.43 -6.23
N ASP A 275 -14.32 -14.19 -6.61
CA ASP A 275 -15.08 -13.45 -7.61
C ASP A 275 -14.69 -13.75 -9.07
N GLY A 276 -13.74 -14.66 -9.27
CA GLY A 276 -13.34 -15.14 -10.58
C GLY A 276 -12.36 -16.30 -10.51
N PRO A 277 -11.97 -16.86 -11.67
CA PRO A 277 -11.04 -17.96 -11.76
C PRO A 277 -9.66 -17.64 -11.19
N LEU A 278 -9.07 -18.62 -10.52
CA LEU A 278 -7.76 -18.53 -9.88
C LEU A 278 -6.68 -19.22 -10.71
N LYS A 279 -5.45 -18.75 -10.56
CA LYS A 279 -4.25 -19.30 -11.19
C LYS A 279 -3.15 -19.46 -10.15
N ILE A 280 -2.50 -20.62 -10.17
CA ILE A 280 -1.23 -20.87 -9.47
C ILE A 280 -0.12 -20.37 -10.39
N TYR A 281 0.60 -19.31 -10.02
CA TYR A 281 1.64 -18.74 -10.88
C TYR A 281 3.01 -19.42 -10.71
N LYS A 282 3.20 -20.18 -9.62
CA LYS A 282 4.46 -20.87 -9.32
C LYS A 282 4.20 -22.21 -8.62
N GLY A 283 4.75 -23.29 -9.17
CA GLY A 283 4.59 -24.65 -8.63
C GLY A 283 3.30 -25.35 -9.08
N ASP A 284 3.02 -26.51 -8.50
CA ASP A 284 1.89 -27.39 -8.83
C ASP A 284 0.78 -27.41 -7.76
N LYS A 285 1.07 -26.88 -6.56
CA LYS A 285 0.15 -26.81 -5.42
C LYS A 285 -0.13 -25.36 -5.06
N ALA A 286 -1.37 -25.08 -4.63
CA ALA A 286 -1.69 -23.79 -4.04
C ALA A 286 -1.10 -23.69 -2.62
N LEU A 287 -0.48 -22.55 -2.33
CA LEU A 287 0.22 -22.27 -1.07
C LEU A 287 -0.39 -21.07 -0.36
N GLY A 288 0.02 -20.85 0.89
CA GLY A 288 -0.30 -19.65 1.65
C GLY A 288 -1.56 -19.74 2.50
N PHE A 289 -2.25 -20.89 2.52
CA PHE A 289 -3.43 -21.10 3.35
C PHE A 289 -3.09 -21.73 4.70
N SER A 290 -3.69 -21.18 5.74
CA SER A 290 -3.74 -21.81 7.07
C SER A 290 -5.14 -21.72 7.65
N VAL A 291 -5.49 -22.70 8.48
CA VAL A 291 -6.81 -22.84 9.09
C VAL A 291 -6.61 -22.98 10.59
N ALA A 292 -7.50 -22.38 11.39
CA ALA A 292 -7.58 -22.63 12.82
C ALA A 292 -8.96 -23.18 13.21
N GLY A 293 -8.98 -24.00 14.26
CA GLY A 293 -10.20 -24.55 14.85
C GLY A 293 -10.68 -23.74 16.05
N GLU A 294 -11.31 -24.41 17.00
CA GLU A 294 -11.74 -23.81 18.27
C GLU A 294 -10.56 -23.45 19.20
N ASP A 295 -9.41 -24.09 19.01
CA ASP A 295 -8.15 -23.81 19.73
C ASP A 295 -7.51 -22.47 19.32
N GLY A 296 -7.90 -21.90 18.18
CA GLY A 296 -7.30 -20.70 17.61
C GLY A 296 -5.89 -20.91 17.06
N GLU A 297 -5.38 -22.14 17.03
CA GLU A 297 -4.06 -22.46 16.52
C GLU A 297 -4.10 -22.67 15.00
N TYR A 298 -3.35 -21.84 14.26
CA TYR A 298 -3.27 -21.94 12.82
C TYR A 298 -2.33 -23.07 12.39
N ARG A 299 -2.83 -23.94 11.50
CA ARG A 299 -2.06 -25.00 10.84
C ARG A 299 -2.14 -24.83 9.34
N PHE A 300 -1.06 -25.14 8.62
CA PHE A 300 -1.07 -25.09 7.15
C PHE A 300 -2.13 -26.04 6.60
N ALA A 301 -2.83 -25.58 5.56
CA ALA A 301 -3.87 -26.36 4.90
C ALA A 301 -3.40 -26.81 3.52
N GLU A 302 -3.68 -28.06 3.18
CA GLU A 302 -3.66 -28.51 1.80
C GLU A 302 -4.73 -27.74 1.01
N ALA A 303 -4.34 -27.15 -0.12
CA ALA A 303 -5.23 -26.34 -0.94
C ALA A 303 -5.34 -26.91 -2.36
N LYS A 304 -6.57 -27.17 -2.81
CA LYS A 304 -6.88 -27.55 -4.19
C LYS A 304 -7.71 -26.46 -4.85
N VAL A 305 -7.21 -25.95 -5.97
CA VAL A 305 -7.91 -24.96 -6.81
C VAL A 305 -8.80 -25.68 -7.82
N ASP A 306 -10.02 -25.17 -8.01
CA ASP A 306 -10.96 -25.59 -9.05
C ASP A 306 -11.79 -24.38 -9.49
N GLY A 307 -11.43 -23.81 -10.64
CA GLY A 307 -12.05 -22.58 -11.15
C GLY A 307 -11.88 -21.40 -10.20
N ASP A 308 -13.00 -20.92 -9.65
CA ASP A 308 -13.11 -19.80 -8.71
C ASP A 308 -13.06 -20.25 -7.23
N LYS A 309 -12.83 -21.54 -6.97
CA LYS A 309 -12.85 -22.12 -5.62
C LYS A 309 -11.51 -22.66 -5.18
N VAL A 310 -11.24 -22.54 -3.89
CA VAL A 310 -10.17 -23.24 -3.18
C VAL A 310 -10.78 -24.14 -2.12
N PHE A 311 -10.49 -25.43 -2.22
CA PHE A 311 -10.84 -26.42 -1.21
C PHE A 311 -9.66 -26.64 -0.27
N LEU A 312 -9.89 -26.44 1.02
CA LEU A 312 -8.89 -26.52 2.07
C LEU A 312 -9.17 -27.70 3.01
N ARG A 313 -8.09 -28.36 3.43
CA ARG A 313 -8.07 -29.35 4.50
C ARG A 313 -6.84 -29.13 5.36
N ALA A 314 -7.02 -29.04 6.67
CA ALA A 314 -5.93 -28.99 7.63
C ALA A 314 -6.03 -30.20 8.58
N ASP A 315 -4.97 -30.98 8.67
CA ASP A 315 -4.93 -32.13 9.57
C ASP A 315 -5.01 -31.67 11.04
N GLY A 316 -5.73 -32.45 11.85
CA GLY A 316 -6.00 -32.11 13.25
C GLY A 316 -7.09 -31.04 13.46
N ILE A 317 -7.76 -30.54 12.41
CA ILE A 317 -8.82 -29.53 12.52
C ILE A 317 -10.17 -30.08 12.04
N PRO A 318 -10.92 -30.81 12.89
CA PRO A 318 -12.22 -31.38 12.50
C PRO A 318 -13.33 -30.32 12.36
N LYS A 319 -13.16 -29.15 12.99
CA LYS A 319 -14.13 -28.04 12.97
C LYS A 319 -13.43 -26.71 12.64
N PRO A 320 -13.15 -26.43 11.35
CA PRO A 320 -12.56 -25.16 10.92
C PRO A 320 -13.40 -23.95 11.37
N LYS A 321 -12.74 -22.90 11.86
CA LYS A 321 -13.38 -21.64 12.28
C LYS A 321 -12.89 -20.44 11.49
N THR A 322 -11.59 -20.35 11.25
CA THR A 322 -10.99 -19.23 10.53
C THR A 322 -10.00 -19.72 9.49
N VAL A 323 -9.86 -18.95 8.41
CA VAL A 323 -8.89 -19.17 7.34
C VAL A 323 -8.02 -17.91 7.23
N ARG A 324 -6.73 -18.11 7.03
CA ARG A 324 -5.78 -17.07 6.63
C ARG A 324 -5.19 -17.41 5.28
N PHE A 325 -4.96 -16.38 4.48
CA PHE A 325 -4.21 -16.46 3.23
C PHE A 325 -3.05 -15.45 3.27
N ALA A 326 -1.88 -15.84 2.75
CA ALA A 326 -0.68 -15.01 2.65
C ALA A 326 -0.31 -14.25 3.94
N TRP A 327 -0.51 -14.89 5.10
CA TRP A 327 -0.24 -14.31 6.41
C TRP A 327 1.23 -14.47 6.83
N GLY A 328 1.75 -13.49 7.57
CA GLY A 328 3.10 -13.46 8.15
C GLY A 328 3.98 -12.35 7.56
N GLY A 329 5.23 -12.25 8.01
CA GLY A 329 6.18 -11.26 7.47
C GLY A 329 6.55 -11.52 6.01
N GLN A 330 6.84 -12.78 5.66
CA GLN A 330 7.22 -13.23 4.31
C GLN A 330 6.38 -14.44 3.88
N PRO A 331 5.09 -14.24 3.59
CA PRO A 331 4.23 -15.35 3.25
C PRO A 331 4.72 -16.08 2.00
N ASP A 332 4.55 -17.40 1.97
CA ASP A 332 4.71 -18.18 0.77
C ASP A 332 3.33 -18.48 0.17
N ALA A 333 2.91 -17.64 -0.77
CA ALA A 333 1.62 -17.69 -1.41
C ALA A 333 1.79 -17.51 -2.93
N ASN A 334 0.98 -18.22 -3.70
CA ASN A 334 1.19 -18.33 -5.15
C ASN A 334 -0.11 -18.26 -5.97
N LEU A 335 -1.18 -17.73 -5.39
CA LEU A 335 -2.46 -17.55 -6.08
C LEU A 335 -2.65 -16.12 -6.56
N VAL A 336 -3.09 -16.02 -7.81
CA VAL A 336 -3.43 -14.78 -8.51
C VAL A 336 -4.67 -15.01 -9.37
N ASN A 337 -5.26 -13.95 -9.91
CA ASN A 337 -6.23 -14.08 -10.99
C ASN A 337 -5.53 -14.30 -12.37
N ALA A 338 -6.31 -14.36 -13.44
CA ALA A 338 -5.78 -14.52 -14.80
C ALA A 338 -4.87 -13.36 -15.26
N ALA A 339 -5.03 -12.17 -14.68
CA ALA A 339 -4.20 -10.99 -14.96
C ALA A 339 -2.90 -10.94 -14.13
N GLY A 340 -2.67 -11.92 -13.25
CA GLY A 340 -1.48 -11.98 -12.40
C GLY A 340 -1.54 -11.02 -11.20
N LEU A 341 -2.75 -10.59 -10.80
CA LEU A 341 -2.99 -9.76 -9.61
C LEU A 341 -3.45 -10.57 -8.42
#